data_AF-A0A9P3AC23-F1
#
_entry.id   AF-A0A9P3AC23-F1
#
_cell.length_a   1.000
_cell.length_b   1.000
_cell.length_c   1.000
_cell.angle_alpha   90.00
_cell.angle_beta   90.00
_cell.angle_gamma   90.00
#
_symmetry.space_group_name_H-M   'P 1'
#
loop_
_entity.id
_entity.type
_entity.pdbx_description
1 polymer ?
#
loop_
_entity_poly.entity_id
_entity_poly.type
_entity_poly.pdbx_seq_one_letter_code
_entity_poly.pdbx_strand_id
1 'polypeptide(L)'
;MSCIDNPNAELQKMIIALGADSYIVRAVPHNPVRSTYTVKHAAEMRKPSTGFFPDEIVKPEVIKKLRGINGKGNCTIKIICKSMKYHYVTLYDVSQQELYALSANGVKPCIVSLVRVSKQGDKFYSVVLRFNQKRIGNDCKYAVKVAGSFQINVGSKETKSLEEGIVLCGFVDKKSGMWINANRATNQNCPTCEERYGIFQKNKPEINEEKMPELDRSGSTFLYFESCRSQIIYKATEAGDKFDDNEIHCRLSYRLRKEHYSVAEISQYIEERNTPQEISDF
;
A
#
# COMPACT_ATOMS: atom_id res chain seq x y z
N MET A 1 9.68 -5.34 24.79
CA MET A 1 9.07 -4.19 24.10
C MET A 1 10.13 -3.59 23.19
N SER A 2 9.84 -3.41 21.90
CA SER A 2 10.76 -2.75 20.96
C SER A 2 10.92 -1.30 21.36
N CYS A 3 12.07 -0.94 21.93
CA CYS A 3 12.44 0.44 22.19
C CYS A 3 12.85 1.08 20.84
N ILE A 4 12.50 2.35 20.64
CA ILE A 4 13.02 3.15 19.53
C ILE A 4 13.97 4.18 20.13
N ASP A 5 15.22 4.21 19.64
CA ASP A 5 16.28 4.99 20.29
C ASP A 5 16.04 6.51 20.16
N ASN A 6 15.44 6.94 19.06
CA ASN A 6 15.10 8.34 18.84
C ASN A 6 13.78 8.52 18.05
N PRO A 7 12.63 8.56 18.73
CA PRO A 7 11.33 8.72 18.08
C PRO A 7 11.22 10.01 17.25
N ASN A 8 11.90 11.09 17.66
CA ASN A 8 11.83 12.37 16.97
C ASN A 8 12.61 12.34 15.65
N ALA A 9 13.77 11.68 15.62
CA ALA A 9 14.54 11.50 14.38
C ALA A 9 13.75 10.67 13.36
N GLU A 10 13.02 9.65 13.80
CA GLU A 10 12.20 8.79 12.94
C GLU A 10 11.02 9.55 12.33
N LEU A 11 10.38 10.43 13.11
CA LEU A 11 9.40 11.38 12.60
C LEU A 11 10.01 12.29 11.52
N GLN A 12 11.16 12.93 11.80
CA GLN A 12 11.81 13.85 10.85
C GLN A 12 12.19 13.15 9.54
N LYS A 13 12.78 11.95 9.62
CA LYS A 13 13.10 11.13 8.44
C LYS A 13 11.86 10.88 7.58
N MET A 14 10.75 10.52 8.20
CA MET A 14 9.49 10.28 7.50
C MET A 14 8.97 11.54 6.80
N ILE A 15 8.94 12.68 7.49
CA ILE A 15 8.47 13.96 6.92
C ILE A 15 9.32 14.37 5.72
N ILE A 16 10.65 14.28 5.83
CA ILE A 16 11.59 14.60 4.73
C ILE A 16 11.36 13.69 3.52
N ALA A 17 11.22 12.37 3.74
CA ALA A 17 11.03 11.42 2.65
C ALA A 17 9.66 11.55 1.97
N LEU A 18 8.60 11.92 2.70
CA LEU A 18 7.29 12.19 2.13
C LEU A 18 7.29 13.47 1.28
N GLY A 19 7.92 14.54 1.75
CA GLY A 19 8.07 15.79 1.01
C GLY A 19 6.74 16.45 0.62
N ALA A 20 5.72 16.34 1.47
CA ALA A 20 4.41 16.95 1.25
C ALA A 20 4.43 18.45 1.62
N ASP A 21 3.45 19.21 1.15
CA ASP A 21 3.34 20.64 1.45
C ASP A 21 2.71 20.86 2.83
N SER A 22 1.75 20.02 3.24
CA SER A 22 1.23 19.98 4.60
C SER A 22 0.71 18.58 4.99
N TYR A 23 0.45 18.38 6.28
CA TYR A 23 0.01 17.10 6.85
C TYR A 23 -1.25 17.28 7.69
N ILE A 24 -2.34 16.63 7.29
CA ILE A 24 -3.53 16.52 8.15
C ILE A 24 -3.30 15.38 9.12
N VAL A 25 -3.22 15.70 10.42
CA VAL A 25 -3.02 14.70 11.47
C VAL A 25 -4.38 14.16 11.93
N ARG A 26 -4.54 12.84 11.86
CA ARG A 26 -5.72 12.09 12.33
C ARG A 26 -5.36 11.29 13.57
N ALA A 27 -6.19 11.38 14.60
CA ALA A 27 -6.14 10.49 15.75
C ALA A 27 -7.21 9.41 15.57
N VAL A 28 -6.77 8.16 15.49
CA VAL A 28 -7.62 6.97 15.34
C VAL A 28 -7.70 6.27 16.70
N PRO A 29 -8.82 6.38 17.43
CA PRO A 29 -8.97 5.70 18.72
C PRO A 29 -8.86 4.18 18.57
N HIS A 30 -8.22 3.52 19.54
CA HIS A 30 -8.21 2.05 19.57
C HIS A 30 -9.60 1.48 19.93
N ASN A 31 -10.38 2.22 20.72
CA ASN A 31 -11.75 1.86 21.02
C ASN A 31 -12.65 2.14 19.80
N PRO A 32 -13.29 1.12 19.20
CA PRO A 32 -14.08 1.27 17.98
C PRO A 32 -15.33 2.14 18.14
N VAL A 33 -15.80 2.38 19.37
CA VAL A 33 -16.95 3.26 19.66
C VAL A 33 -16.61 4.74 19.43
N ARG A 34 -15.33 5.10 19.48
CA ARG A 34 -14.88 6.49 19.29
C ARG A 34 -14.50 6.74 17.84
N SER A 35 -15.06 7.79 17.25
CA SER A 35 -14.76 8.17 15.87
C SER A 35 -13.34 8.74 15.72
N THR A 36 -12.73 8.49 14.56
CA THR A 36 -11.48 9.14 14.14
C THR A 36 -11.69 10.65 14.01
N TYR A 37 -10.75 11.46 14.52
CA TYR A 37 -10.86 12.92 14.48
C TYR A 37 -9.55 13.57 14.02
N THR A 38 -9.67 14.78 13.43
CA THR A 38 -8.51 15.59 13.04
C THR A 38 -7.95 16.32 14.25
N VAL A 39 -6.64 16.23 14.47
CA VAL A 39 -5.94 17.01 15.49
C VAL A 39 -5.82 18.45 15.00
N LYS A 40 -6.42 19.39 15.73
CA LYS A 40 -6.40 20.81 15.34
C LYS A 40 -5.00 21.41 15.45
N HIS A 41 -4.63 22.20 14.45
CA HIS A 41 -3.47 23.10 14.47
C HIS A 41 -3.69 24.19 15.53
N ALA A 42 -2.66 24.57 16.29
CA ALA A 42 -2.81 25.54 17.39
C ALA A 42 -3.25 26.93 16.89
N ALA A 43 -2.84 27.30 15.68
CA ALA A 43 -3.21 28.59 15.07
C ALA A 43 -4.65 28.64 14.51
N GLU A 44 -5.36 27.50 14.42
CA GLU A 44 -6.67 27.43 13.75
C GLU A 44 -7.72 26.75 14.64
N MET A 45 -8.20 27.48 15.64
CA MET A 45 -9.33 27.01 16.46
C MET A 45 -10.70 27.20 15.77
N ARG A 46 -10.77 27.91 14.62
CA ARG A 46 -12.03 28.36 13.99
C ARG A 46 -12.25 27.93 12.52
N LYS A 47 -11.32 27.25 11.86
CA LYS A 47 -11.46 26.69 10.50
C LYS A 47 -11.06 25.20 10.47
N PRO A 48 -11.55 24.39 9.51
CA PRO A 48 -10.99 23.05 9.29
C PRO A 48 -9.49 23.17 9.06
N SER A 49 -8.69 22.51 9.90
CA SER A 49 -7.23 22.61 9.87
C SER A 49 -6.72 22.33 8.45
N THR A 50 -5.96 23.29 7.88
CA THR A 50 -5.29 23.14 6.57
C THR A 50 -4.09 22.17 6.62
N GLY A 51 -3.94 21.44 7.71
CA GLY A 51 -2.79 20.62 8.05
C GLY A 51 -1.71 21.38 8.82
N PHE A 52 -0.68 20.65 9.24
CA PHE A 52 0.56 21.16 9.82
C PHE A 52 1.60 21.27 8.70
N PHE A 53 2.38 22.35 8.66
CA PHE A 53 3.53 22.41 7.76
C PHE A 53 4.64 21.42 8.20
N PRO A 54 5.56 21.05 7.29
CA PRO A 54 6.62 20.08 7.58
C PRO A 54 7.52 20.48 8.77
N ASP A 55 7.81 21.77 8.92
CA ASP A 55 8.59 22.33 10.02
C ASP A 55 7.78 22.44 11.31
N GLU A 56 6.46 22.63 11.22
CA GLU A 56 5.55 22.71 12.37
C GLU A 56 5.29 21.35 13.02
N ILE A 57 5.04 20.30 12.22
CA ILE A 57 4.68 18.97 12.75
C ILE A 57 5.80 18.34 13.59
N VAL A 58 7.05 18.75 13.34
CA VAL A 58 8.24 18.29 14.07
C VAL A 58 8.59 19.18 15.27
N LYS A 59 7.83 20.23 15.56
CA LYS A 59 8.10 21.10 16.72
C LYS A 59 7.85 20.37 18.04
N PRO A 60 8.67 20.60 19.09
CA PRO A 60 8.55 19.91 20.37
C PRO A 60 7.16 19.99 21.02
N GLU A 61 6.48 21.14 20.93
CA GLU A 61 5.15 21.37 21.48
C GLU A 61 4.07 20.55 20.76
N VAL A 62 4.18 20.41 19.43
CA VAL A 62 3.28 19.58 18.64
C VAL A 62 3.52 18.10 18.96
N ILE A 63 4.79 17.68 19.01
CA ILE A 63 5.16 16.31 19.39
C ILE A 63 4.62 15.97 20.79
N LYS A 64 4.79 16.87 21.77
CA LYS A 64 4.27 16.68 23.14
C LYS A 64 2.75 16.49 23.14
N LYS A 65 2.02 17.31 22.37
CA LYS A 65 0.56 17.17 22.21
C LYS A 65 0.18 15.81 21.60
N LEU A 66 0.85 15.42 20.51
CA LEU A 66 0.60 14.15 19.85
C LEU A 66 0.94 12.95 20.74
N ARG A 67 2.00 13.04 21.56
CA ARG A 67 2.34 12.01 22.56
C ARG A 67 1.26 11.89 23.64
N GLY A 68 0.64 13.00 24.06
CA GLY A 68 -0.52 12.96 24.96
C GLY A 68 -1.71 12.21 24.36
N ILE A 69 -2.00 12.46 23.08
CA ILE A 69 -3.07 11.78 22.33
C ILE A 69 -2.75 10.29 22.12
N ASN A 70 -1.50 9.98 21.76
CA ASN A 70 -1.06 8.60 21.54
C ASN A 70 -1.01 7.81 22.86
N GLY A 71 -0.44 8.38 23.93
CA GLY A 71 -0.37 7.75 25.25
C GLY A 71 -1.73 7.72 25.94
N LYS A 72 -2.11 8.82 26.59
CA LYS A 72 -3.32 8.91 27.42
C LYS A 72 -4.61 8.80 26.61
N GLY A 73 -4.63 9.39 25.41
CA GLY A 73 -5.80 9.35 24.53
C GLY A 73 -6.04 7.98 23.89
N ASN A 74 -5.07 7.05 24.00
CA ASN A 74 -5.07 5.72 23.40
C ASN A 74 -5.48 5.69 21.92
N CYS A 75 -4.86 6.56 21.13
CA CYS A 75 -5.11 6.69 19.69
C CYS A 75 -3.85 6.36 18.86
N THR A 76 -3.98 5.67 17.74
CA THR A 76 -2.96 5.64 16.68
C THR A 76 -2.93 7.01 16.00
N ILE A 77 -1.75 7.58 15.81
CA ILE A 77 -1.58 8.84 15.08
C ILE A 77 -1.31 8.50 13.62
N LYS A 78 -2.16 9.00 12.72
CA LYS A 78 -2.00 8.89 11.27
C LYS A 78 -1.85 10.28 10.65
N ILE A 79 -1.20 10.37 9.49
CA ILE A 79 -1.10 11.58 8.68
C ILE A 79 -1.67 11.33 7.28
N ILE A 80 -2.35 12.35 6.74
CA ILE A 80 -2.72 12.42 5.34
C ILE A 80 -1.85 13.49 4.71
N CYS A 81 -1.08 13.11 3.69
CA CYS A 81 -0.23 14.05 2.96
C CYS A 81 -1.10 14.93 2.07
N LYS A 82 -0.90 16.24 2.16
CA LYS A 82 -1.45 17.22 1.22
C LYS A 82 -0.29 17.79 0.42
N SER A 83 -0.32 17.54 -0.88
CA SER A 83 0.73 18.01 -1.78
C SER A 83 0.15 18.48 -3.10
N MET A 84 0.79 19.50 -3.67
CA MET A 84 0.61 20.01 -5.01
C MET A 84 1.58 19.35 -6.02
N LYS A 85 2.50 18.52 -5.53
CA LYS A 85 3.58 17.90 -6.33
C LYS A 85 3.39 16.40 -6.47
N TYR A 86 2.86 15.74 -5.43
CA TYR A 86 2.84 14.29 -5.36
C TYR A 86 1.48 13.70 -5.02
N HIS A 87 1.22 12.52 -5.57
CA HIS A 87 0.23 11.57 -5.07
C HIS A 87 0.90 10.53 -4.17
N TYR A 88 0.12 9.96 -3.26
CA TYR A 88 0.59 8.98 -2.29
C TYR A 88 -0.29 7.72 -2.32
N VAL A 89 0.34 6.56 -2.35
CA VAL A 89 -0.31 5.26 -2.15
C VAL A 89 0.11 4.73 -0.79
N THR A 90 -0.85 4.52 0.09
CA THR A 90 -0.62 3.95 1.42
C THR A 90 -1.07 2.50 1.42
N LEU A 91 -0.14 1.60 1.73
CA LEU A 91 -0.41 0.18 1.97
C LEU A 91 -0.16 -0.10 3.46
N TYR A 92 -1.07 -0.83 4.08
CA TYR A 92 -0.98 -1.18 5.50
C TYR A 92 -1.12 -2.69 5.69
N ASP A 93 -0.41 -3.20 6.70
CA ASP A 93 -0.36 -4.62 7.05
C ASP A 93 0.22 -5.49 5.92
N VAL A 94 1.20 -4.96 5.19
CA VAL A 94 1.93 -5.63 4.12
C VAL A 94 2.91 -6.62 4.73
N SER A 95 2.70 -7.92 4.55
CA SER A 95 3.64 -8.95 5.00
C SER A 95 5.01 -8.82 4.34
N GLN A 96 6.03 -9.41 4.96
CA GLN A 96 7.38 -9.43 4.40
C GLN A 96 7.45 -10.05 3.00
N GLN A 97 6.63 -11.07 2.71
CA GLN A 97 6.58 -11.70 1.38
C GLN A 97 5.99 -10.74 0.33
N GLU A 98 4.94 -10.00 0.68
CA GLU A 98 4.35 -8.96 -0.18
C GLU A 98 5.33 -7.82 -0.45
N LEU A 99 6.10 -7.41 0.57
CA LEU A 99 7.13 -6.39 0.43
C LEU A 99 8.23 -6.84 -0.55
N TYR A 100 8.63 -8.11 -0.51
CA TYR A 100 9.57 -8.65 -1.50
C TYR A 100 8.98 -8.70 -2.90
N ALA A 101 7.72 -9.11 -3.06
CA ALA A 101 7.04 -9.11 -4.36
C ALA A 101 6.94 -7.71 -4.96
N LEU A 102 6.64 -6.69 -4.14
CA LEU A 102 6.69 -5.29 -4.57
C LEU A 102 8.08 -4.91 -5.10
N SER A 103 9.13 -5.24 -4.35
CA SER A 103 10.50 -4.93 -4.75
C SER A 103 10.91 -5.66 -6.04
N ALA A 104 10.50 -6.92 -6.22
CA ALA A 104 10.76 -7.71 -7.43
C ALA A 104 10.09 -7.10 -8.67
N ASN A 105 8.92 -6.46 -8.49
CA ASN A 105 8.21 -5.73 -9.56
C ASN A 105 8.71 -4.28 -9.74
N GLY A 106 9.91 -3.96 -9.23
CA GLY A 106 10.53 -2.64 -9.37
C GLY A 106 9.84 -1.53 -8.58
N VAL A 107 8.88 -1.86 -7.70
CA VAL A 107 8.16 -0.86 -6.89
C VAL A 107 9.12 -0.28 -5.85
N LYS A 108 9.34 1.03 -5.91
CA LYS A 108 10.26 1.76 -5.03
C LYS A 108 9.49 2.60 -4.01
N PRO A 109 9.28 2.11 -2.77
CA PRO A 109 8.59 2.88 -1.73
C PRO A 109 9.46 4.02 -1.19
N CYS A 110 8.85 5.14 -0.85
CA CYS A 110 9.52 6.24 -0.15
C CYS A 110 9.61 5.99 1.36
N ILE A 111 8.62 5.30 1.93
CA ILE A 111 8.60 4.87 3.34
C ILE A 111 8.31 3.38 3.43
N VAL A 112 9.06 2.68 4.29
CA VAL A 112 8.71 1.35 4.79
C VAL A 112 8.87 1.37 6.30
N SER A 113 7.78 1.08 7.02
CA SER A 113 7.74 1.08 8.47
C SER A 113 7.29 -0.27 8.99
N LEU A 114 8.00 -0.85 9.96
CA LEU A 114 7.52 -2.06 10.63
C LEU A 114 6.37 -1.69 11.56
N VAL A 115 5.20 -2.31 11.37
CA VAL A 115 4.00 -1.99 12.14
C VAL A 115 3.52 -3.13 13.00
N ARG A 116 3.83 -4.39 12.67
CA ARG A 116 3.44 -5.56 13.46
C ARG A 116 4.42 -6.72 13.27
N VAL A 117 4.60 -7.51 14.33
CA VAL A 117 5.24 -8.84 14.26
C VAL A 117 4.23 -9.86 14.81
N SER A 118 3.98 -10.96 14.09
CA SER A 118 3.09 -12.04 14.55
C SER A 118 3.72 -12.80 15.72
N LYS A 119 2.93 -13.66 16.38
CA LYS A 119 3.46 -14.56 17.41
C LYS A 119 4.50 -15.54 16.85
N GLN A 120 4.35 -15.88 15.56
CA GLN A 120 5.24 -16.76 14.81
C GLN A 120 6.49 -16.04 14.28
N GLY A 121 6.59 -14.71 14.46
CA GLY A 121 7.74 -13.91 14.03
C GLY A 121 7.58 -13.25 12.65
N ASP A 122 6.43 -13.39 12.00
CA ASP A 122 6.17 -12.78 10.69
C ASP A 122 6.07 -11.26 10.81
N LYS A 123 6.78 -10.55 9.94
CA LYS A 123 6.83 -9.09 9.94
C LYS A 123 5.82 -8.49 8.97
N PHE A 124 5.14 -7.44 9.42
CA PHE A 124 4.18 -6.67 8.62
C PHE A 124 4.54 -5.19 8.64
N TYR A 125 4.33 -4.55 7.51
CA TYR A 125 4.82 -3.22 7.21
C TYR A 125 3.69 -2.28 6.79
N SER A 126 3.88 -0.99 7.06
CA SER A 126 3.22 0.08 6.33
C SER A 126 4.17 0.59 5.26
N VAL A 127 3.70 0.64 4.03
CA VAL A 127 4.48 1.00 2.85
C VAL A 127 3.83 2.21 2.20
N VAL A 128 4.64 3.23 1.88
CA VAL A 128 4.16 4.42 1.17
C VAL A 128 4.88 4.52 -0.15
N LEU A 129 4.11 4.61 -1.23
CA LEU A 129 4.60 4.94 -2.56
C LEU A 129 4.25 6.40 -2.86
N ARG A 130 5.15 7.10 -3.53
CA ARG A 130 4.96 8.50 -3.93
C ARG A 130 5.25 8.64 -5.41
N PHE A 131 4.45 9.42 -6.13
CA PHE A 131 4.68 9.70 -7.54
C PHE A 131 4.18 11.08 -7.93
N ASN A 132 4.68 11.64 -9.04
CA ASN A 132 4.37 13.01 -9.43
C ASN A 132 2.90 13.20 -9.83
N GLN A 133 2.29 14.29 -9.39
CA GLN A 133 1.01 14.78 -9.93
C GLN A 133 1.22 15.27 -11.37
N LYS A 134 0.22 15.06 -12.21
CA LYS A 134 0.25 15.54 -13.60
C LYS A 134 -0.59 16.80 -13.79
N ARG A 135 -1.45 17.17 -12.82
CA ARG A 135 -2.30 18.38 -12.84
C ARG A 135 -3.15 18.51 -14.11
N ILE A 136 -3.61 17.37 -14.61
CA ILE A 136 -4.53 17.26 -15.75
C ILE A 136 -5.95 16.94 -15.27
N GLY A 137 -6.94 17.08 -16.14
CA GLY A 137 -8.31 16.63 -15.83
C GLY A 137 -8.32 15.17 -15.39
N ASN A 138 -9.09 14.86 -14.34
CA ASN A 138 -9.20 13.52 -13.73
C ASN A 138 -7.92 12.93 -13.10
N ASP A 139 -6.88 13.74 -12.84
CA ASP A 139 -5.60 13.27 -12.22
C ASP A 139 -5.84 12.42 -10.95
N CYS A 140 -6.68 12.92 -10.03
CA CYS A 140 -7.05 12.18 -8.82
C CYS A 140 -7.72 10.82 -9.11
N LYS A 141 -8.53 10.70 -10.18
CA LYS A 141 -9.22 9.45 -10.54
C LYS A 141 -8.22 8.38 -10.96
N TYR A 142 -7.24 8.73 -11.79
CA TYR A 142 -6.21 7.80 -12.22
C TYR A 142 -5.25 7.44 -11.09
N ALA A 143 -4.90 8.41 -10.24
CA ALA A 143 -4.11 8.13 -9.05
C ALA A 143 -4.83 7.17 -8.08
N VAL A 144 -6.14 7.29 -7.89
CA VAL A 144 -6.95 6.33 -7.12
C VAL A 144 -6.86 4.93 -7.74
N LYS A 145 -6.92 4.81 -9.07
CA LYS A 145 -6.74 3.50 -9.75
C LYS A 145 -5.36 2.90 -9.48
N VAL A 146 -4.29 3.71 -9.52
CA VAL A 146 -2.94 3.26 -9.14
C VAL A 146 -2.93 2.73 -7.72
N ALA A 147 -3.51 3.47 -6.77
CA ALA A 147 -3.59 3.02 -5.38
C ALA A 147 -4.33 1.68 -5.24
N GLY A 148 -5.50 1.55 -5.89
CA GLY A 148 -6.30 0.33 -5.90
C GLY A 148 -5.56 -0.87 -6.50
N SER A 149 -4.77 -0.66 -7.55
CA SER A 149 -4.02 -1.74 -8.22
C SER A 149 -3.02 -2.43 -7.30
N PHE A 150 -2.34 -1.68 -6.42
CA PHE A 150 -1.43 -2.26 -5.43
C PHE A 150 -2.18 -2.89 -4.25
N GLN A 151 -3.33 -2.33 -3.86
CA GLN A 151 -4.11 -2.82 -2.72
C GLN A 151 -4.74 -4.20 -2.99
N ILE A 152 -5.18 -4.45 -4.22
CA ILE A 152 -5.66 -5.78 -4.66
C ILE A 152 -4.53 -6.82 -4.58
N ASN A 153 -3.29 -6.42 -4.84
CA ASN A 153 -2.15 -7.33 -4.99
C ASN A 153 -1.42 -7.66 -3.69
N VAL A 154 -1.35 -6.72 -2.72
CA VAL A 154 -0.39 -6.81 -1.60
C VAL A 154 -0.85 -6.14 -0.30
N GLY A 155 -2.16 -5.91 -0.08
CA GLY A 155 -2.64 -5.25 1.14
C GLY A 155 -4.10 -5.53 1.54
N SER A 156 -4.53 -4.91 2.64
CA SER A 156 -5.90 -5.00 3.18
C SER A 156 -6.97 -4.74 2.12
N LYS A 157 -7.98 -5.62 2.06
CA LYS A 157 -8.93 -5.85 0.96
C LYS A 157 -9.84 -4.66 0.56
N GLU A 158 -9.86 -3.55 1.29
CA GLU A 158 -10.77 -2.44 0.99
C GLU A 158 -10.15 -1.08 1.37
N THR A 159 -9.33 -0.51 0.50
CA THR A 159 -9.03 0.92 0.56
C THR A 159 -9.39 1.54 -0.79
N LYS A 160 -10.26 2.56 -0.78
CA LYS A 160 -10.79 3.20 -2.02
C LYS A 160 -10.29 4.64 -2.18
N SER A 161 -9.39 5.09 -1.32
CA SER A 161 -9.05 6.50 -1.17
C SER A 161 -7.55 6.75 -1.15
N LEU A 162 -7.12 7.78 -1.89
CA LEU A 162 -5.79 8.39 -1.78
C LEU A 162 -5.58 9.10 -0.44
N GLU A 163 -6.66 9.31 0.33
CA GLU A 163 -6.61 9.92 1.66
C GLU A 163 -6.45 8.90 2.79
N GLU A 164 -6.08 7.65 2.47
CA GLU A 164 -5.78 6.67 3.51
C GLU A 164 -4.58 7.14 4.36
N GLY A 165 -4.82 7.28 5.66
CA GLY A 165 -3.83 7.82 6.58
C GLY A 165 -2.64 6.89 6.79
N ILE A 166 -1.44 7.46 6.68
CA ILE A 166 -0.17 6.79 6.95
C ILE A 166 0.10 6.82 8.45
N VAL A 167 0.47 5.70 9.06
CA VAL A 167 0.82 5.67 10.48
C VAL A 167 2.10 6.47 10.74
N LEU A 168 2.10 7.33 11.76
CA LEU A 168 3.15 8.32 11.98
C LEU A 168 4.35 7.70 12.72
N CYS A 169 5.54 7.80 12.13
CA CYS A 169 6.78 7.36 12.77
C CYS A 169 7.07 8.12 14.07
N GLY A 170 7.68 7.44 15.04
CA GLY A 170 7.96 8.01 16.36
C GLY A 170 6.77 7.96 17.32
N PHE A 171 5.70 7.23 16.98
CA PHE A 171 4.54 6.97 17.83
C PHE A 171 4.21 5.48 17.87
N VAL A 172 3.38 5.07 18.83
CA VAL A 172 2.93 3.68 18.95
C VAL A 172 1.68 3.46 18.09
N ASP A 173 1.69 2.47 17.20
CA ASP A 173 0.46 1.97 16.62
C ASP A 173 -0.33 1.19 17.68
N LYS A 174 -1.55 1.61 17.98
CA LYS A 174 -2.38 0.99 19.00
C LYS A 174 -3.00 -0.32 18.55
N LYS A 175 -3.10 -0.58 17.24
CA LYS A 175 -3.56 -1.88 16.76
C LYS A 175 -2.55 -2.98 17.06
N SER A 176 -1.26 -2.71 16.87
CA SER A 176 -0.18 -3.70 17.13
C SER A 176 0.51 -3.55 18.49
N GLY A 177 0.43 -2.38 19.12
CA GLY A 177 1.21 -2.02 20.31
C GLY A 177 2.69 -1.71 20.02
N MET A 178 3.10 -1.64 18.75
CA MET A 178 4.50 -1.42 18.36
C MET A 178 4.80 0.06 18.10
N TRP A 179 6.03 0.48 18.41
CA TRP A 179 6.57 1.75 17.93
C TRP A 179 6.76 1.69 16.42
N ILE A 180 6.25 2.70 15.74
CA ILE A 180 6.41 2.86 14.30
C ILE A 180 7.76 3.51 14.05
N ASN A 181 8.63 2.81 13.35
CA ASN A 181 9.94 3.29 12.90
C ASN A 181 10.01 3.31 11.37
N ALA A 182 10.82 4.20 10.80
CA ALA A 182 11.07 4.24 9.37
C ALA A 182 12.25 3.34 9.03
N ASN A 183 12.03 2.02 8.95
CA ASN A 183 13.03 1.05 8.48
C ASN A 183 13.69 1.49 7.17
N ARG A 184 12.91 2.13 6.30
CA ARG A 184 13.38 2.86 5.14
C ARG A 184 12.64 4.18 5.02
N ALA A 185 13.39 5.27 4.86
CA ALA A 185 12.88 6.58 4.48
C ALA A 185 13.80 7.16 3.40
N THR A 186 13.29 7.28 2.18
CA THR A 186 14.06 7.79 1.04
C THR A 186 13.20 8.76 0.27
N ASN A 187 13.72 9.96 0.00
CA ASN A 187 13.06 10.93 -0.86
C ASN A 187 13.17 10.49 -2.33
N GLN A 188 12.31 9.56 -2.73
CA GLN A 188 12.26 9.01 -4.09
C GLN A 188 10.81 8.85 -4.55
N ASN A 189 10.60 9.01 -5.85
CA ASN A 189 9.35 8.61 -6.48
C ASN A 189 9.39 7.13 -6.86
N CYS A 190 8.21 6.53 -7.00
CA CYS A 190 8.02 5.17 -7.49
C CYS A 190 7.79 5.20 -9.01
N PRO A 191 8.77 4.80 -9.84
CA PRO A 191 8.63 4.81 -11.30
C PRO A 191 7.48 3.91 -11.77
N THR A 192 7.30 2.74 -11.13
CA THR A 192 6.19 1.82 -11.45
C THR A 192 4.81 2.44 -11.21
N CYS A 193 4.68 3.34 -10.22
CA CYS A 193 3.42 4.09 -10.03
C CYS A 193 3.17 5.08 -11.18
N GLU A 194 4.21 5.75 -11.66
CA GLU A 194 4.10 6.68 -12.80
C GLU A 194 3.78 5.95 -14.10
N GLU A 195 4.39 4.78 -14.31
CA GLU A 195 4.08 3.90 -15.44
C GLU A 195 2.61 3.46 -15.43
N ARG A 196 2.14 2.91 -14.29
CA ARG A 196 0.74 2.51 -14.13
C ARG A 196 -0.23 3.67 -14.29
N TYR A 197 0.12 4.85 -13.77
CA TYR A 197 -0.67 6.06 -13.99
C TYR A 197 -0.84 6.33 -15.50
N GLY A 198 0.25 6.26 -16.27
CA GLY A 198 0.22 6.45 -17.72
C GLY A 198 -0.65 5.41 -18.44
N ILE A 199 -0.64 4.16 -17.97
CA ILE A 199 -1.49 3.09 -18.49
C ILE A 199 -2.97 3.41 -18.21
N PHE A 200 -3.34 3.73 -16.97
CA PHE A 200 -4.73 4.07 -16.64
C PHE A 200 -5.23 5.33 -17.34
N GLN A 201 -4.35 6.28 -17.64
CA GLN A 201 -4.69 7.47 -18.39
C GLN A 201 -5.01 7.14 -19.87
N LYS A 202 -4.24 6.23 -20.48
CA LYS A 202 -4.40 5.81 -21.88
C LYS A 202 -5.56 4.82 -22.05
N ASN A 203 -5.72 3.90 -21.10
CA ASN A 203 -6.71 2.84 -21.16
C ASN A 203 -8.06 3.34 -20.64
N LYS A 204 -9.02 3.50 -21.56
CA LYS A 204 -10.43 3.46 -21.18
C LYS A 204 -10.76 1.98 -20.94
N PRO A 205 -11.36 1.61 -19.79
CA PRO A 205 -11.80 0.23 -19.61
C PRO A 205 -12.77 -0.07 -20.75
N GLU A 206 -12.44 -1.06 -21.57
CA GLU A 206 -13.42 -1.65 -22.48
C GLU A 206 -14.45 -2.32 -21.59
N ILE A 207 -15.72 -1.98 -21.79
CA ILE A 207 -16.82 -2.68 -21.14
C ILE A 207 -16.88 -4.04 -21.83
N ASN A 208 -16.06 -4.99 -21.37
CA ASN A 208 -16.19 -6.37 -21.78
C ASN A 208 -17.39 -6.94 -21.02
N GLU A 209 -18.44 -7.30 -21.75
CA GLU A 209 -19.57 -8.09 -21.24
C GLU A 209 -19.17 -9.56 -21.00
N GLU A 210 -17.91 -9.92 -21.23
CA GLU A 210 -17.38 -11.24 -20.93
C GLU A 210 -17.57 -11.58 -19.46
N LYS A 211 -18.09 -12.78 -19.20
CA LYS A 211 -18.22 -13.30 -17.84
C LYS A 211 -16.83 -13.67 -17.32
N MET A 212 -16.51 -13.29 -16.08
CA MET A 212 -15.27 -13.71 -15.41
C MET A 212 -15.08 -15.23 -15.52
N PRO A 213 -13.89 -15.72 -15.92
CA PRO A 213 -13.60 -17.15 -16.01
C PRO A 213 -13.88 -17.87 -14.68
N GLU A 214 -14.53 -19.02 -14.76
CA GLU A 214 -14.83 -19.85 -13.59
C GLU A 214 -13.55 -20.52 -13.07
N LEU A 215 -13.48 -20.73 -11.75
CA LEU A 215 -12.37 -21.48 -11.14
C LEU A 215 -12.57 -22.96 -11.42
N ASP A 216 -11.55 -23.59 -12.00
CA ASP A 216 -11.58 -25.02 -12.24
C ASP A 216 -11.41 -25.77 -10.91
N ARG A 217 -12.43 -26.54 -10.51
CA ARG A 217 -12.41 -27.34 -9.27
C ARG A 217 -12.43 -28.85 -9.54
N SER A 218 -12.01 -29.26 -10.74
CA SER A 218 -12.00 -30.66 -11.18
C SER A 218 -11.02 -31.54 -10.40
N GLY A 219 -10.11 -30.93 -9.63
CA GLY A 219 -9.05 -31.62 -8.89
C GLY A 219 -7.69 -31.58 -9.62
N SER A 220 -7.62 -31.06 -10.85
CA SER A 220 -6.35 -30.81 -11.53
C SER A 220 -5.69 -29.53 -11.02
N THR A 221 -4.50 -29.65 -10.44
CA THR A 221 -3.71 -28.50 -9.97
C THR A 221 -3.34 -27.54 -11.11
N PHE A 222 -2.99 -28.08 -12.28
CA PHE A 222 -2.64 -27.28 -13.45
C PHE A 222 -3.84 -26.45 -13.94
N LEU A 223 -5.01 -27.08 -14.12
CA LEU A 223 -6.22 -26.39 -14.56
C LEU A 223 -6.71 -25.37 -13.53
N TYR A 224 -6.56 -25.68 -12.23
CA TYR A 224 -6.83 -24.71 -11.17
C TYR A 224 -5.92 -23.49 -11.28
N PHE A 225 -4.61 -23.68 -11.49
CA PHE A 225 -3.65 -22.57 -11.62
C PHE A 225 -3.91 -21.74 -12.89
N GLU A 226 -4.21 -22.37 -14.02
CA GLU A 226 -4.61 -21.67 -15.26
C GLU A 226 -5.91 -20.87 -15.08
N SER A 227 -6.92 -21.42 -14.40
CA SER A 227 -8.16 -20.68 -14.13
C SER A 227 -7.92 -19.50 -13.18
N CYS A 228 -7.05 -19.65 -12.17
CA CYS A 228 -6.62 -18.55 -11.31
C CYS A 228 -5.90 -17.46 -12.10
N ARG A 229 -5.01 -17.83 -13.03
CA ARG A 229 -4.32 -16.91 -13.92
C ARG A 229 -5.30 -16.16 -14.82
N SER A 230 -6.24 -16.87 -15.42
CA SER A 230 -7.27 -16.31 -16.29
C SER A 230 -8.14 -15.29 -15.56
N GLN A 231 -8.50 -15.55 -14.30
CA GLN A 231 -9.19 -14.57 -13.46
C GLN A 231 -8.35 -13.32 -13.15
N ILE A 232 -7.03 -13.47 -12.95
CA ILE A 232 -6.13 -12.34 -12.71
C ILE A 232 -6.08 -11.44 -13.95
N ILE A 233 -5.96 -12.04 -15.14
CA ILE A 233 -5.96 -11.31 -16.42
C ILE A 233 -7.29 -10.61 -16.61
N TYR A 234 -8.40 -11.32 -16.49
CA TYR A 234 -9.74 -10.75 -16.64
C TYR A 234 -9.92 -9.50 -15.74
N LYS A 235 -9.59 -9.61 -14.45
CA LYS A 235 -9.70 -8.48 -13.51
C LYS A 235 -8.76 -7.33 -13.85
N ALA A 236 -7.57 -7.61 -14.35
CA ALA A 236 -6.62 -6.57 -14.76
C ALA A 236 -7.10 -5.84 -16.01
N THR A 237 -7.62 -6.57 -17.00
CA THR A 237 -8.24 -6.03 -18.22
C THR A 237 -9.46 -5.16 -17.87
N GLU A 238 -10.38 -5.66 -17.05
CA GLU A 238 -11.57 -4.92 -16.58
C GLU A 238 -11.18 -3.61 -15.87
N ALA A 239 -10.12 -3.62 -15.06
CA ALA A 239 -9.62 -2.43 -14.38
C ALA A 239 -8.88 -1.44 -15.31
N GLY A 240 -8.45 -1.90 -16.49
CA GLY A 240 -7.51 -1.21 -17.37
C GLY A 240 -6.09 -1.12 -16.78
N ASP A 241 -5.71 -2.07 -15.94
CA ASP A 241 -4.42 -2.13 -15.24
C ASP A 241 -3.33 -2.78 -16.12
N LYS A 242 -2.08 -2.76 -15.64
CA LYS A 242 -0.96 -3.48 -16.25
C LYS A 242 -1.04 -4.97 -15.93
N PHE A 243 -0.80 -5.83 -16.92
CA PHE A 243 -0.77 -7.29 -16.77
C PHE A 243 0.25 -7.95 -17.71
N ASP A 244 1.51 -7.51 -17.70
CA ASP A 244 2.55 -8.29 -18.39
C ASP A 244 2.76 -9.66 -17.72
N ASP A 245 3.43 -10.59 -18.41
CA ASP A 245 3.59 -11.97 -17.92
C ASP A 245 4.28 -12.03 -16.55
N ASN A 246 5.23 -11.13 -16.28
CA ASN A 246 5.92 -11.09 -14.99
C ASN A 246 4.99 -10.65 -13.85
N GLU A 247 4.18 -9.62 -14.07
CA GLU A 247 3.16 -9.15 -13.13
C GLU A 247 2.10 -10.23 -12.88
N ILE A 248 1.65 -10.92 -13.93
CA ILE A 248 0.71 -12.04 -13.82
C ILE A 248 1.33 -13.17 -13.00
N HIS A 249 2.57 -13.57 -13.27
CA HIS A 249 3.28 -14.60 -12.52
C HIS A 249 3.43 -14.23 -11.05
N CYS A 250 3.76 -12.97 -10.75
CA CYS A 250 3.86 -12.49 -9.37
C CYS A 250 2.50 -12.56 -8.63
N ARG A 251 1.42 -12.09 -9.26
CA ARG A 251 0.06 -12.14 -8.68
C ARG A 251 -0.42 -13.57 -8.48
N LEU A 252 -0.15 -14.44 -9.45
CA LEU A 252 -0.52 -15.85 -9.39
C LEU A 252 0.24 -16.56 -8.28
N SER A 253 1.57 -16.43 -8.26
CA SER A 253 2.42 -17.02 -7.22
C SER A 253 1.98 -16.58 -5.83
N TYR A 254 1.65 -15.30 -5.67
CA TYR A 254 1.17 -14.76 -4.41
C TYR A 254 -0.19 -15.34 -3.98
N ARG A 255 -1.15 -15.42 -4.91
CA ARG A 255 -2.46 -16.03 -4.65
C ARG A 255 -2.33 -17.48 -4.22
N LEU A 256 -1.56 -18.27 -4.97
CA LEU A 256 -1.39 -19.70 -4.71
C LEU A 256 -0.66 -19.96 -3.39
N ARG A 257 0.35 -19.16 -3.04
CA ARG A 257 1.02 -19.26 -1.72
C ARG A 257 0.08 -18.97 -0.55
N LYS A 258 -0.85 -18.02 -0.72
CA LYS A 258 -1.90 -17.75 0.29
C LYS A 258 -2.85 -18.92 0.48
N GLU A 259 -3.04 -19.70 -0.57
CA GLU A 259 -3.85 -20.92 -0.57
C GLU A 259 -3.02 -22.16 -0.19
N HIS A 260 -1.80 -21.96 0.30
CA HIS A 260 -0.87 -22.98 0.82
C HIS A 260 -0.21 -23.90 -0.22
N TYR A 261 -0.22 -23.53 -1.50
CA TYR A 261 0.60 -24.22 -2.50
C TYR A 261 2.10 -23.91 -2.31
N SER A 262 2.93 -24.92 -2.54
CA SER A 262 4.38 -24.84 -2.41
C SER A 262 5.02 -24.07 -3.56
N VAL A 263 6.22 -23.53 -3.31
CA VAL A 263 7.01 -22.85 -4.35
C VAL A 263 7.36 -23.81 -5.49
N ALA A 264 7.58 -25.10 -5.19
CA ALA A 264 7.88 -26.12 -6.19
C ALA A 264 6.70 -26.34 -7.14
N GLU A 265 5.48 -26.53 -6.61
CA GLU A 265 4.27 -26.69 -7.43
C GLU A 265 4.03 -25.48 -8.35
N ILE A 266 4.22 -24.27 -7.82
CA ILE A 266 4.03 -23.03 -8.58
C ILE A 266 5.10 -22.91 -9.68
N SER A 267 6.36 -23.23 -9.37
CA SER A 267 7.47 -23.15 -10.33
C SER A 267 7.30 -24.18 -11.44
N GLN A 268 6.93 -25.41 -11.08
CA GLN A 268 6.63 -26.47 -12.03
C GLN A 268 5.53 -26.07 -13.00
N TYR A 269 4.43 -25.49 -12.51
CA TYR A 269 3.37 -24.97 -13.39
C TYR A 269 3.89 -23.88 -14.36
N ILE A 270 4.71 -22.94 -13.88
CA ILE A 270 5.26 -21.88 -14.73
C ILE A 270 6.19 -22.48 -15.81
N GLU A 271 6.99 -23.48 -15.45
CA GLU A 271 7.86 -24.20 -16.38
C GLU A 271 7.06 -24.98 -17.43
N GLU A 272 6.08 -25.79 -17.00
CA GLU A 272 5.18 -26.57 -17.87
C GLU A 272 4.47 -25.67 -18.89
N ARG A 273 4.04 -24.49 -18.45
CA ARG A 273 3.37 -23.50 -19.30
C ARG A 273 4.29 -22.81 -20.30
N ASN A 274 5.55 -22.60 -19.94
CA ASN A 274 6.55 -22.00 -20.83
C ASN A 274 7.17 -23.03 -21.78
N THR A 275 6.94 -24.31 -21.54
CA THR A 275 7.34 -25.39 -22.44
C THR A 275 6.41 -25.35 -23.65
N PRO A 276 6.92 -25.34 -24.90
CA PRO A 276 6.07 -25.47 -26.07
C PRO A 276 5.21 -26.72 -25.91
N GLN A 277 3.88 -26.56 -25.95
CA GLN A 277 3.03 -27.72 -26.12
C GLN A 277 3.38 -28.29 -27.49
N GLU A 278 3.99 -29.49 -27.51
CA GLU A 278 4.05 -30.26 -28.74
C GLU A 278 2.61 -30.43 -29.21
N ILE A 279 2.29 -29.77 -30.32
CA ILE A 279 1.04 -30.01 -31.04
C ILE A 279 1.16 -31.45 -31.54
N SER A 280 0.66 -32.36 -30.73
CA SER A 280 0.50 -33.77 -31.08
C SER A 280 -0.64 -33.83 -32.10
N ASP A 281 -0.28 -33.91 -33.38
CA ASP A 281 -1.19 -34.22 -34.50
C ASP A 281 -1.68 -35.70 -34.43
N PHE A 282 -2.37 -36.07 -33.36
CA PHE A 282 -3.02 -37.38 -33.20
C PHE A 282 -4.54 -37.23 -33.12
#